data_AF-A0A349NE14-F1
#
_entry.id   AF-A0A349NE14-F1
#
_cell.length_a   1.000
_cell.length_b   1.000
_cell.length_c   1.000
_cell.angle_alpha   90.00
_cell.angle_beta   90.00
_cell.angle_gamma   90.00
#
_symmetry.space_group_name_H-M   'P 1'
#
loop_
_entity.id
_entity.type
_entity.pdbx_description
1 polymer ?
#
loop_
_entity_poly.entity_id
_entity_poly.type
_entity_poly.pdbx_seq_one_letter_code
_entity_poly.pdbx_strand_id
1 'polypeptide(L)'
;GYAVHDYPGWYDTSDEKYDSSNCIRQFKNLVPVVESNPVIITEVDWSPQVANYSPDDPKTYHLNEHGDKIPNNYGTWATATTSKWGNTYKKMMDYYGNISMTLSGTGCYLDIDTLLEKNKVIPAFKGITEACGETCMQWYRDYAKRNKPYPDNYVFSAEENKLDSIVWQAGDQTMLVASAVSFPICYYYTDGRAKEITSAIKYNVNTPGIVNIDNGLIKTVGEGTANITANYTDESGKYFYKEFKIYSRFFLFNSKFIDCNIFSNGTYDEQSRTFHPGQWGQMGWHFNYGADFSKYHYLVLRLKQPQNCSGMLMIFPQNSIQGDSYDIAMGNNTIIPVDLTTATTTNGKKLNEVPVYIVSLWSNGSGDIDVSDMYLTNNADYSPSTGITNIKKGNTLYTDVYNIYGIRVRSHVSSNSPTVGLPKGIYIINGKKLSVR
;
A
#
# COMPACT_ATOMS: atom_id res chain seq x y z
N GLY A 1 -7.51 -11.55 -2.29
CA GLY A 1 -8.44 -10.61 -1.65
C GLY A 1 -8.48 -10.90 -0.17
N TYR A 2 -8.78 -9.90 0.65
CA TYR A 2 -8.93 -10.03 2.10
C TYR A 2 -10.37 -9.68 2.49
N ALA A 3 -10.93 -10.37 3.47
CA ALA A 3 -12.32 -10.17 3.89
C ALA A 3 -12.37 -9.63 5.32
N VAL A 4 -13.20 -8.61 5.54
CA VAL A 4 -13.41 -8.00 6.87
C VAL A 4 -14.88 -7.67 7.07
N HIS A 5 -15.27 -7.39 8.32
CA HIS A 5 -16.55 -6.78 8.64
C HIS A 5 -16.29 -5.32 9.05
N ASP A 6 -17.24 -4.43 8.82
CA ASP A 6 -17.13 -3.04 9.26
C ASP A 6 -18.51 -2.54 9.71
N TYR A 7 -18.61 -2.20 10.99
CA TYR A 7 -19.82 -1.69 11.61
C TYR A 7 -19.56 -0.33 12.25
N PRO A 8 -20.58 0.54 12.35
CA PRO A 8 -20.52 1.69 13.22
C PRO A 8 -19.98 1.35 14.63
N GLY A 9 -18.95 2.09 15.05
CA GLY A 9 -18.19 1.85 16.29
C GLY A 9 -16.86 1.13 16.06
N TRP A 10 -16.67 0.49 14.91
CA TRP A 10 -15.42 -0.16 14.55
C TRP A 10 -14.44 0.84 13.93
N TYR A 11 -13.16 0.46 13.88
CA TYR A 11 -12.06 1.31 13.38
C TYR A 11 -12.02 2.71 14.01
N ASP A 12 -12.50 2.85 15.26
CA ASP A 12 -12.66 4.13 15.97
C ASP A 12 -13.50 5.15 15.19
N THR A 13 -14.54 4.67 14.51
CA THR A 13 -15.47 5.50 13.72
C THR A 13 -16.93 5.16 13.96
N SER A 14 -17.74 6.17 14.23
CA SER A 14 -19.17 6.07 14.54
C SER A 14 -19.89 7.38 14.19
N ASP A 15 -21.20 7.48 14.47
CA ASP A 15 -21.94 8.73 14.37
C ASP A 15 -21.48 9.83 15.34
N GLU A 16 -20.70 9.48 16.37
CA GLU A 16 -20.05 10.43 17.27
C GLU A 16 -18.62 10.77 16.81
N LYS A 17 -18.01 9.89 16.01
CA LYS A 17 -16.64 10.00 15.48
C LYS A 17 -16.61 9.73 13.97
N TYR A 18 -17.08 10.67 13.16
CA TYR A 18 -17.23 10.51 11.70
C TYR A 18 -16.24 11.38 10.90
N ASP A 19 -15.01 11.55 11.41
CA ASP A 19 -13.95 12.17 10.61
C ASP A 19 -13.40 11.17 9.58
N SER A 20 -13.46 11.54 8.31
CA SER A 20 -13.07 10.65 7.21
C SER A 20 -11.57 10.38 7.16
N SER A 21 -10.73 11.33 7.60
CA SER A 21 -9.28 11.13 7.64
C SER A 21 -8.88 10.14 8.73
N ASN A 22 -9.57 10.17 9.88
CA ASN A 22 -9.43 9.16 10.93
C ASN A 22 -9.85 7.78 10.44
N CYS A 23 -11.03 7.66 9.82
CA CYS A 23 -11.54 6.40 9.29
C CYS A 23 -10.54 5.74 8.32
N ILE A 24 -10.03 6.51 7.34
CA ILE A 24 -9.03 6.04 6.38
C ILE A 24 -7.79 5.52 7.09
N ARG A 25 -7.24 6.29 8.04
CA ARG A 25 -6.03 5.93 8.79
C ARG A 25 -6.24 4.66 9.63
N GLN A 26 -7.32 4.59 10.39
CA GLN A 26 -7.59 3.45 11.28
C GLN A 26 -7.91 2.18 10.52
N PHE A 27 -8.65 2.28 9.41
CA PHE A 27 -8.89 1.15 8.52
C PHE A 27 -7.58 0.58 7.98
N LYS A 28 -6.65 1.42 7.49
CA LYS A 28 -5.31 0.95 7.06
C LYS A 28 -4.50 0.35 8.21
N ASN A 29 -4.54 0.95 9.39
CA ASN A 29 -3.77 0.45 10.53
C ASN A 29 -4.16 -0.99 10.90
N LEU A 30 -5.45 -1.29 10.83
CA LEU A 30 -6.00 -2.62 11.18
C LEU A 30 -6.13 -3.56 9.98
N VAL A 31 -6.22 -3.02 8.77
CA VAL A 31 -6.32 -3.75 7.49
C VAL A 31 -5.23 -3.26 6.53
N PRO A 32 -3.93 -3.43 6.86
CA PRO A 32 -2.83 -2.84 6.07
C PRO A 32 -2.76 -3.39 4.64
N VAL A 33 -3.31 -4.58 4.42
CA VAL A 33 -3.41 -5.20 3.10
C VAL A 33 -4.24 -4.39 2.10
N VAL A 34 -5.08 -3.44 2.56
CA VAL A 34 -5.87 -2.55 1.69
C VAL A 34 -5.01 -1.77 0.69
N GLU A 35 -3.74 -1.47 1.01
CA GLU A 35 -2.85 -0.75 0.07
C GLU A 35 -2.26 -1.64 -1.02
N SER A 36 -2.33 -2.96 -0.86
CA SER A 36 -1.65 -3.93 -1.75
C SER A 36 -2.58 -4.94 -2.40
N ASN A 37 -3.77 -5.16 -1.85
CA ASN A 37 -4.69 -6.21 -2.25
C ASN A 37 -6.15 -5.71 -2.17
N PRO A 38 -7.05 -6.17 -3.06
CA PRO A 38 -8.48 -5.90 -2.94
C PRO A 38 -9.06 -6.41 -1.62
N VAL A 39 -9.96 -5.63 -1.03
CA VAL A 39 -10.67 -5.97 0.21
C VAL A 39 -12.16 -6.09 -0.08
N ILE A 40 -12.81 -7.08 0.52
CA ILE A 40 -14.28 -7.17 0.57
C ILE A 40 -14.75 -7.00 2.01
N ILE A 41 -15.65 -6.06 2.23
CA ILE A 41 -16.38 -5.91 3.48
C ILE A 41 -17.60 -6.82 3.37
N THR A 42 -17.54 -8.00 3.98
CA THR A 42 -18.55 -9.06 3.80
C THR A 42 -19.82 -8.79 4.60
N GLU A 43 -19.76 -7.90 5.58
CA GLU A 43 -20.90 -7.53 6.39
C GLU A 43 -20.79 -6.08 6.85
N VAL A 44 -21.81 -5.29 6.55
CA VAL A 44 -22.02 -3.92 7.03
C VAL A 44 -23.52 -3.63 7.01
N ASP A 45 -24.05 -3.03 8.05
CA ASP A 45 -25.37 -2.42 8.01
C ASP A 45 -25.44 -1.22 8.95
N TRP A 46 -26.42 -0.35 8.70
CA TRP A 46 -26.76 0.72 9.62
C TRP A 46 -28.17 1.21 9.37
N SER A 47 -28.83 1.60 10.44
CA SER A 47 -30.05 2.40 10.37
C SER A 47 -30.11 3.36 11.56
N PRO A 48 -30.81 4.50 11.42
CA PRO A 48 -30.97 5.42 12.52
C PRO A 48 -31.79 4.77 13.64
N GLN A 49 -31.61 5.26 14.85
CA GLN A 49 -32.50 4.97 15.96
C GLN A 49 -33.94 5.36 15.59
N VAL A 50 -34.92 4.53 15.97
CA VAL A 50 -36.33 4.87 15.79
C VAL A 50 -36.71 6.07 16.65
N ALA A 51 -37.46 7.01 16.08
CA ALA A 51 -37.76 8.29 16.73
C ALA A 51 -38.64 8.16 17.99
N ASN A 52 -39.31 7.02 18.20
CA ASN A 52 -40.25 6.76 19.28
C ASN A 52 -39.65 5.99 20.47
N TYR A 53 -38.34 6.08 20.69
CA TYR A 53 -37.69 5.45 21.85
C TYR A 53 -38.35 5.87 23.18
N SER A 54 -38.69 4.87 24.00
CA SER A 54 -39.14 5.04 25.38
C SER A 54 -38.53 3.93 26.24
N PRO A 55 -37.82 4.26 27.34
CA PRO A 55 -37.28 3.25 28.25
C PRO A 55 -38.38 2.42 28.94
N ASP A 56 -39.64 2.88 28.89
CA ASP A 56 -40.80 2.24 29.49
C ASP A 56 -41.62 1.40 28.50
N ASP A 57 -41.29 1.43 27.21
CA ASP A 57 -41.95 0.61 26.17
C ASP A 57 -40.97 -0.45 25.62
N PRO A 58 -41.13 -1.74 25.98
CA PRO A 58 -40.31 -2.84 25.47
C PRO A 58 -40.30 -3.01 23.95
N LYS A 59 -41.21 -2.34 23.21
CA LYS A 59 -41.21 -2.35 21.74
C LYS A 59 -40.19 -1.39 21.13
N THR A 60 -39.60 -0.51 21.94
CA THR A 60 -38.77 0.60 21.47
C THR A 60 -37.30 0.45 21.86
N TYR A 61 -36.96 -0.62 22.59
CA TYR A 61 -35.58 -0.96 22.97
C TYR A 61 -35.34 -2.48 22.88
N HIS A 62 -34.07 -2.87 22.82
CA HIS A 62 -33.58 -4.23 23.04
C HIS A 62 -32.56 -4.21 24.18
N LEU A 63 -32.24 -5.38 24.74
CA LEU A 63 -31.22 -5.49 25.79
C LEU A 63 -29.88 -5.88 25.14
N ASN A 64 -28.80 -5.19 25.49
CA ASN A 64 -27.45 -5.62 25.14
C ASN A 64 -27.00 -6.81 26.04
N GLU A 65 -25.80 -7.32 25.79
CA GLU A 65 -25.19 -8.42 26.57
C GLU A 65 -24.94 -8.10 28.05
N HIS A 66 -25.05 -6.84 28.45
CA HIS A 66 -24.93 -6.36 29.82
C HIS A 66 -26.29 -6.08 30.49
N GLY A 67 -27.39 -6.27 29.77
CA GLY A 67 -28.75 -6.01 30.25
C GLY A 67 -29.18 -4.55 30.17
N ASP A 68 -28.43 -3.69 29.48
CA ASP A 68 -28.81 -2.29 29.27
C ASP A 68 -29.86 -2.15 28.18
N LYS A 69 -30.81 -1.23 28.37
CA LYS A 69 -31.85 -0.90 27.39
C LYS A 69 -31.29 -0.02 26.28
N ILE A 70 -31.02 -0.62 25.13
CA ILE A 70 -30.53 0.07 23.94
C ILE A 70 -31.72 0.39 23.02
N PRO A 71 -31.87 1.64 22.56
CA PRO A 71 -32.92 1.99 21.62
C PRO A 71 -32.93 1.13 20.37
N ASN A 72 -34.12 0.79 19.88
CA ASN A 72 -34.26 0.07 18.62
C ASN A 72 -33.86 0.94 17.42
N ASN A 73 -33.41 0.28 16.37
CA ASN A 73 -33.23 0.85 15.04
C ASN A 73 -34.21 0.14 14.08
N TYR A 74 -34.07 0.34 12.77
CA TYR A 74 -35.00 -0.21 11.78
C TYR A 74 -34.73 -1.69 11.42
N GLY A 75 -33.99 -2.44 12.24
CA GLY A 75 -33.74 -3.87 12.05
C GLY A 75 -32.35 -4.17 11.47
N THR A 76 -31.37 -3.33 11.79
CA THR A 76 -29.95 -3.52 11.47
C THR A 76 -29.18 -3.89 12.74
N TRP A 77 -28.01 -4.54 12.59
CA TRP A 77 -27.15 -4.81 13.75
C TRP A 77 -26.61 -3.53 14.36
N ALA A 78 -26.22 -2.56 13.53
CA ALA A 78 -25.65 -1.32 14.02
C ALA A 78 -26.60 -0.12 13.87
N THR A 79 -26.46 0.82 14.82
CA THR A 79 -27.21 2.08 14.85
C THR A 79 -26.29 3.22 14.40
N ALA A 80 -26.58 3.80 13.24
CA ALA A 80 -25.87 4.96 12.71
C ALA A 80 -26.67 5.64 11.59
N THR A 81 -26.18 6.78 11.11
CA THR A 81 -26.82 7.60 10.10
C THR A 81 -25.96 7.71 8.86
N THR A 82 -26.58 7.68 7.68
CA THR A 82 -25.88 7.89 6.40
C THR A 82 -25.16 9.24 6.38
N SER A 83 -25.81 10.29 6.85
CA SER A 83 -25.27 11.65 6.84
C SER A 83 -23.95 11.79 7.60
N LYS A 84 -23.70 10.91 8.58
CA LYS A 84 -22.48 10.89 9.40
C LYS A 84 -21.60 9.69 9.07
N TRP A 85 -21.80 8.54 9.73
CA TRP A 85 -20.92 7.39 9.56
C TRP A 85 -20.96 6.84 8.14
N GLY A 86 -22.13 6.71 7.52
CA GLY A 86 -22.25 6.14 6.16
C GLY A 86 -21.47 6.94 5.10
N ASN A 87 -21.50 8.27 5.15
CA ASN A 87 -20.72 9.15 4.28
C ASN A 87 -19.21 9.02 4.53
N THR A 88 -18.81 8.80 5.78
CA THR A 88 -17.41 8.58 6.16
C THR A 88 -16.90 7.25 5.64
N TYR A 89 -17.67 6.20 5.85
CA TYR A 89 -17.45 4.87 5.30
C TYR A 89 -17.32 4.93 3.76
N LYS A 90 -18.23 5.65 3.08
CA LYS A 90 -18.18 5.82 1.62
C LYS A 90 -16.89 6.49 1.15
N LYS A 91 -16.45 7.55 1.85
CA LYS A 91 -15.20 8.24 1.54
C LYS A 91 -13.98 7.35 1.74
N MET A 92 -13.99 6.49 2.75
CA MET A 92 -12.93 5.49 2.95
C MET A 92 -12.86 4.52 1.77
N MET A 93 -14.00 3.98 1.33
CA MET A 93 -14.07 3.12 0.14
C MET A 93 -13.58 3.83 -1.13
N ASP A 94 -14.00 5.09 -1.34
CA ASP A 94 -13.60 5.87 -2.51
C ASP A 94 -12.12 6.26 -2.49
N TYR A 95 -11.54 6.49 -1.30
CA TYR A 95 -10.12 6.81 -1.15
C TYR A 95 -9.22 5.64 -1.57
N TYR A 96 -9.53 4.43 -1.11
CA TYR A 96 -8.74 3.24 -1.46
C TYR A 96 -9.07 2.71 -2.86
N GLY A 97 -10.30 2.86 -3.32
CA GLY A 97 -10.74 2.50 -4.67
C GLY A 97 -10.74 1.00 -4.98
N ASN A 98 -10.34 0.14 -4.04
CA ASN A 98 -10.23 -1.31 -4.19
C ASN A 98 -11.03 -2.10 -3.14
N ILE A 99 -12.02 -1.44 -2.52
CA ILE A 99 -12.90 -2.02 -1.50
C ILE A 99 -14.27 -2.29 -2.10
N SER A 100 -14.72 -3.54 -2.04
CA SER A 100 -16.11 -3.92 -2.30
C SER A 100 -16.85 -4.19 -0.99
N MET A 101 -18.19 -4.23 -1.04
CA MET A 101 -18.99 -4.51 0.15
C MET A 101 -20.27 -5.29 -0.16
N THR A 102 -20.77 -5.97 0.85
CA THR A 102 -22.14 -6.50 0.92
C THR A 102 -22.80 -6.07 2.23
N LEU A 103 -24.08 -5.68 2.18
CA LEU A 103 -24.86 -5.53 3.40
C LEU A 103 -25.08 -6.89 4.06
N SER A 104 -25.44 -6.89 5.36
CA SER A 104 -25.64 -8.10 6.18
C SER A 104 -26.61 -9.13 5.59
N GLY A 105 -27.47 -8.71 4.66
CA GLY A 105 -28.20 -9.63 3.79
C GLY A 105 -29.13 -8.92 2.82
N THR A 106 -29.83 -9.69 1.99
CA THR A 106 -30.79 -9.16 1.01
C THR A 106 -31.87 -8.28 1.65
N GLY A 107 -32.30 -8.60 2.88
CA GLY A 107 -33.29 -7.81 3.62
C GLY A 107 -32.80 -6.43 4.06
N CYS A 108 -31.50 -6.16 4.03
CA CYS A 108 -30.94 -4.82 4.24
C CYS A 108 -30.87 -4.01 2.94
N TYR A 109 -30.97 -4.66 1.78
CA TYR A 109 -31.03 -4.00 0.48
C TYR A 109 -32.46 -3.69 0.06
N LEU A 110 -33.34 -4.68 0.10
CA LEU A 110 -34.68 -4.64 -0.48
C LEU A 110 -35.74 -4.85 0.60
N ASP A 111 -36.86 -4.15 0.49
CA ASP A 111 -38.08 -4.50 1.21
C ASP A 111 -38.68 -5.77 0.56
N ILE A 112 -38.39 -6.92 1.18
CA ILE A 112 -38.75 -8.24 0.65
C ILE A 112 -40.29 -8.39 0.61
N ASP A 113 -40.99 -7.92 1.63
CA ASP A 113 -42.45 -8.03 1.70
C ASP A 113 -43.11 -7.24 0.56
N THR A 114 -42.67 -5.99 0.32
CA THR A 114 -43.17 -5.19 -0.80
C THR A 114 -42.85 -5.82 -2.15
N LEU A 115 -41.69 -6.44 -2.29
CA LEU A 115 -41.34 -7.17 -3.50
C LEU A 115 -42.29 -8.35 -3.73
N LEU A 116 -42.53 -9.17 -2.71
CA LEU A 116 -43.38 -10.37 -2.83
C LEU A 116 -44.86 -10.01 -3.01
N GLU A 117 -45.37 -9.03 -2.28
CA GLU A 117 -46.78 -8.66 -2.29
C GLU A 117 -47.17 -7.82 -3.53
N LYS A 118 -46.29 -6.91 -3.95
CA LYS A 118 -46.61 -5.88 -4.95
C LYS A 118 -45.77 -5.98 -6.22
N ASN A 119 -44.88 -6.98 -6.30
CA ASN A 119 -43.90 -7.13 -7.38
C ASN A 119 -43.12 -5.83 -7.63
N LYS A 120 -42.78 -5.12 -6.55
CA LYS A 120 -42.16 -3.79 -6.61
C LYS A 120 -40.88 -3.78 -5.79
N VAL A 121 -39.76 -3.50 -6.46
CA VAL A 121 -38.47 -3.30 -5.80
C VAL A 121 -38.45 -1.90 -5.19
N ILE A 122 -38.38 -1.84 -3.86
CA ILE A 122 -38.05 -0.62 -3.12
C ILE A 122 -36.92 -0.95 -2.13
N PRO A 123 -36.12 0.06 -1.72
CA PRO A 123 -35.11 -0.14 -0.71
C PRO A 123 -35.69 -0.58 0.63
N ALA A 124 -34.90 -1.37 1.36
CA ALA A 124 -35.21 -1.78 2.72
C ALA A 124 -35.49 -0.57 3.64
N PHE A 125 -36.09 -0.84 4.79
CA PHE A 125 -36.46 0.18 5.77
C PHE A 125 -37.38 1.27 5.20
N LYS A 126 -38.23 0.89 4.23
CA LYS A 126 -39.18 1.78 3.54
C LYS A 126 -38.51 2.99 2.88
N GLY A 127 -37.25 2.85 2.44
CA GLY A 127 -36.52 3.91 1.76
C GLY A 127 -36.09 5.07 2.66
N ILE A 128 -35.86 4.82 3.97
CA ILE A 128 -35.28 5.83 4.85
C ILE A 128 -33.88 6.21 4.35
N THR A 129 -33.70 7.48 4.01
CA THR A 129 -32.45 8.02 3.44
C THR A 129 -31.25 7.89 4.37
N GLU A 130 -31.47 7.88 5.68
CA GLU A 130 -30.41 7.71 6.68
C GLU A 130 -30.04 6.25 6.96
N ALA A 131 -30.74 5.29 6.34
CA ALA A 131 -30.47 3.87 6.47
C ALA A 131 -29.67 3.34 5.27
N CYS A 132 -28.99 2.21 5.48
CA CYS A 132 -28.12 1.59 4.49
C CYS A 132 -28.85 1.16 3.21
N GLY A 133 -30.12 0.74 3.30
CA GLY A 133 -30.91 0.27 2.16
C GLY A 133 -31.05 1.31 1.04
N GLU A 134 -31.65 2.47 1.34
CA GLU A 134 -31.81 3.57 0.37
C GLU A 134 -30.44 4.08 -0.12
N THR A 135 -29.51 4.28 0.80
CA THR A 135 -28.20 4.85 0.52
C THR A 135 -27.39 3.98 -0.43
N CYS A 136 -27.30 2.67 -0.16
CA CYS A 136 -26.54 1.76 -1.00
C CYS A 136 -27.18 1.62 -2.38
N MET A 137 -28.52 1.63 -2.49
CA MET A 137 -29.19 1.69 -3.78
C MET A 137 -28.82 2.94 -4.59
N GLN A 138 -28.72 4.10 -3.94
CA GLN A 138 -28.26 5.33 -4.61
C GLN A 138 -26.81 5.21 -5.07
N TRP A 139 -25.92 4.68 -4.22
CA TRP A 139 -24.53 4.46 -4.60
C TRP A 139 -24.38 3.49 -5.77
N TYR A 140 -25.12 2.38 -5.80
CA TYR A 140 -25.13 1.47 -6.96
C TYR A 140 -25.72 2.12 -8.20
N ARG A 141 -26.75 2.95 -8.06
CA ARG A 141 -27.30 3.73 -9.18
C ARG A 141 -26.26 4.69 -9.77
N ASP A 142 -25.50 5.37 -8.93
CA ASP A 142 -24.43 6.28 -9.37
C ASP A 142 -23.22 5.53 -9.92
N TYR A 143 -22.91 4.36 -9.36
CA TYR A 143 -21.91 3.45 -9.90
C TYR A 143 -22.31 2.97 -11.31
N ALA A 144 -23.56 2.54 -11.50
CA ALA A 144 -24.07 2.06 -12.78
C ALA A 144 -24.11 3.12 -13.89
N LYS A 145 -24.07 4.43 -13.55
CA LYS A 145 -23.90 5.51 -14.53
C LYS A 145 -22.49 5.54 -15.13
N ARG A 146 -21.48 5.06 -14.39
CA ARG A 146 -20.05 5.06 -14.80
C ARG A 146 -19.58 3.69 -15.28
N ASN A 147 -19.94 2.64 -14.54
CA ASN A 147 -19.55 1.25 -14.78
C ASN A 147 -20.82 0.39 -14.87
N LYS A 148 -21.65 0.68 -15.87
CA LYS A 148 -22.86 -0.08 -16.15
C LYS A 148 -22.50 -1.57 -16.34
N PRO A 149 -23.20 -2.51 -15.67
CA PRO A 149 -23.03 -3.93 -15.97
C PRO A 149 -23.64 -4.22 -17.35
N TYR A 150 -22.91 -4.97 -18.17
CA TYR A 150 -23.36 -5.44 -19.48
C TYR A 150 -23.62 -6.94 -19.41
N PRO A 151 -24.61 -7.47 -20.13
CA PRO A 151 -24.77 -8.91 -20.31
C PRO A 151 -23.46 -9.56 -20.79
N ASP A 152 -23.18 -10.78 -20.37
CA ASP A 152 -21.95 -11.50 -20.75
C ASP A 152 -21.77 -11.64 -22.27
N ASN A 153 -22.86 -11.61 -23.04
CA ASN A 153 -22.86 -11.69 -24.50
C ASN A 153 -22.88 -10.31 -25.19
N TYR A 154 -22.74 -9.22 -24.46
CA TYR A 154 -22.72 -7.89 -25.03
C TYR A 154 -21.39 -7.62 -25.75
N VAL A 155 -21.48 -7.28 -27.03
CA VAL A 155 -20.32 -6.91 -27.84
C VAL A 155 -20.28 -5.40 -27.97
N PHE A 156 -19.27 -4.77 -27.37
CA PHE A 156 -19.04 -3.34 -27.49
C PHE A 156 -18.70 -2.96 -28.93
N SER A 157 -19.27 -1.86 -29.42
CA SER A 157 -18.93 -1.32 -30.73
C SER A 157 -17.51 -0.73 -30.74
N ALA A 158 -16.98 -0.47 -31.95
CA ALA A 158 -15.66 0.16 -32.10
C ALA A 158 -15.58 1.56 -31.46
N GLU A 159 -16.68 2.32 -31.45
CA GLU A 159 -16.73 3.65 -30.81
C GLU A 159 -16.80 3.53 -29.28
N GLU A 160 -17.50 2.54 -28.74
CA GLU A 160 -17.52 2.28 -27.29
C GLU A 160 -16.17 1.73 -26.80
N ASN A 161 -15.45 0.98 -27.64
CA ASN A 161 -14.09 0.53 -27.34
C ASN A 161 -13.01 1.58 -27.64
N LYS A 162 -13.40 2.81 -27.96
CA LYS A 162 -12.44 3.87 -28.25
C LYS A 162 -11.74 4.30 -26.97
N LEU A 163 -10.42 4.21 -27.02
CA LEU A 163 -9.55 4.66 -25.94
C LEU A 163 -9.58 6.18 -25.84
N ASP A 164 -9.80 6.66 -24.62
CA ASP A 164 -9.43 8.03 -24.26
C ASP A 164 -7.98 8.07 -23.72
N SER A 165 -7.73 7.35 -22.62
CA SER A 165 -6.45 7.42 -21.91
C SER A 165 -6.10 6.14 -21.14
N ILE A 166 -4.80 5.91 -20.94
CA ILE A 166 -4.30 4.90 -19.98
C ILE A 166 -3.71 5.65 -18.80
N VAL A 167 -4.20 5.36 -17.60
CA VAL A 167 -3.65 5.90 -16.37
C VAL A 167 -2.64 4.90 -15.82
N TRP A 168 -1.37 5.28 -15.90
CA TRP A 168 -0.27 4.51 -15.36
C TRP A 168 0.02 4.94 -13.93
N GLN A 169 -0.34 4.12 -12.95
CA GLN A 169 0.03 4.34 -11.55
C GLN A 169 1.49 4.00 -11.27
N ALA A 170 2.15 3.21 -12.14
CA ALA A 170 3.55 2.84 -12.00
C ALA A 170 4.48 4.06 -12.07
N GLY A 171 5.46 4.14 -11.19
CA GLY A 171 6.49 5.18 -11.16
C GLY A 171 7.75 4.67 -10.46
N ASP A 172 8.78 5.51 -10.38
CA ASP A 172 10.00 5.15 -9.65
C ASP A 172 9.66 4.81 -8.19
N GLN A 173 10.10 3.64 -7.72
CA GLN A 173 9.89 3.18 -6.36
C GLN A 173 11.18 2.77 -5.67
N THR A 174 11.22 2.96 -4.37
CA THR A 174 12.21 2.35 -3.48
C THR A 174 11.52 1.26 -2.66
N MET A 175 12.14 0.10 -2.55
CA MET A 175 11.54 -1.08 -1.90
C MET A 175 12.62 -1.86 -1.13
N LEU A 176 12.20 -2.52 -0.05
CA LEU A 176 13.05 -3.54 0.59
C LEU A 176 13.18 -4.75 -0.33
N VAL A 177 14.31 -5.45 -0.30
CA VAL A 177 14.43 -6.80 -0.90
C VAL A 177 13.35 -7.72 -0.32
N ALA A 178 12.93 -8.73 -1.07
CA ALA A 178 11.85 -9.66 -0.66
C ALA A 178 10.53 -8.96 -0.30
N SER A 179 10.24 -7.84 -0.98
CA SER A 179 8.94 -7.19 -1.02
C SER A 179 8.29 -7.32 -2.40
N ALA A 180 7.00 -6.99 -2.48
CA ALA A 180 6.27 -6.94 -3.74
C ALA A 180 5.36 -5.73 -3.82
N VAL A 181 5.12 -5.26 -5.04
CA VAL A 181 4.17 -4.19 -5.35
C VAL A 181 3.45 -4.49 -6.65
N SER A 182 2.18 -4.13 -6.74
CA SER A 182 1.42 -4.12 -7.98
C SER A 182 1.00 -2.70 -8.29
N PHE A 183 1.04 -2.31 -9.56
CA PHE A 183 0.48 -1.05 -10.02
C PHE A 183 -0.74 -1.36 -10.86
N PRO A 184 -1.97 -1.13 -10.34
CA PRO A 184 -3.13 -1.29 -11.17
C PRO A 184 -3.04 -0.29 -12.33
N ILE A 185 -3.17 -0.79 -13.55
CA ILE A 185 -3.17 0.04 -14.76
C ILE A 185 -4.58 0.00 -15.33
N CYS A 186 -5.20 1.17 -15.34
CA CYS A 186 -6.57 1.34 -15.80
C CYS A 186 -6.59 1.94 -17.20
N TYR A 187 -7.33 1.27 -18.08
CA TYR A 187 -7.75 1.71 -19.38
C TYR A 187 -9.05 2.50 -19.22
N TYR A 188 -9.13 3.73 -19.74
CA TYR A 188 -10.35 4.54 -19.73
C TYR A 188 -10.90 4.71 -21.16
N TYR A 189 -12.17 4.36 -21.33
CA TYR A 189 -12.91 4.53 -22.57
C TYR A 189 -13.48 5.95 -22.67
N THR A 190 -13.78 6.43 -23.88
CA THR A 190 -14.36 7.77 -24.11
C THR A 190 -15.73 7.98 -23.46
N ASP A 191 -16.44 6.91 -23.10
CA ASP A 191 -17.72 6.94 -22.40
C ASP A 191 -17.60 6.95 -20.86
N GLY A 192 -16.37 6.98 -20.33
CA GLY A 192 -16.08 7.05 -18.90
C GLY A 192 -15.98 5.70 -18.20
N ARG A 193 -16.21 4.58 -18.90
CA ARG A 193 -15.92 3.24 -18.35
C ARG A 193 -14.43 3.07 -18.10
N ALA A 194 -14.09 2.27 -17.10
CA ALA A 194 -12.72 1.86 -16.83
C ALA A 194 -12.57 0.33 -16.90
N LYS A 195 -11.43 -0.14 -17.39
CA LYS A 195 -11.04 -1.55 -17.38
C LYS A 195 -9.64 -1.66 -16.83
N GLU A 196 -9.47 -2.43 -15.75
CA GLU A 196 -8.13 -2.78 -15.30
C GLU A 196 -7.50 -3.75 -16.30
N ILE A 197 -6.28 -3.43 -16.74
CA ILE A 197 -5.52 -4.21 -17.73
C ILE A 197 -4.18 -4.69 -17.20
N THR A 198 -3.95 -4.61 -15.88
CA THR A 198 -2.67 -4.90 -15.21
C THR A 198 -2.05 -6.24 -15.63
N SER A 199 -2.85 -7.30 -15.75
CA SER A 199 -2.40 -8.64 -16.16
C SER A 199 -2.08 -8.75 -17.66
N ALA A 200 -2.58 -7.84 -18.49
CA ALA A 200 -2.30 -7.80 -19.92
C ALA A 200 -1.01 -7.01 -20.26
N ILE A 201 -0.43 -6.31 -19.26
CA ILE A 201 0.79 -5.53 -19.44
C ILE A 201 1.99 -6.47 -19.57
N LYS A 202 2.80 -6.23 -20.59
CA LYS A 202 4.08 -6.92 -20.78
C LYS A 202 5.18 -6.08 -20.15
N TYR A 203 6.06 -6.72 -19.40
CA TYR A 203 7.18 -6.06 -18.75
C TYR A 203 8.50 -6.54 -19.33
N ASN A 204 9.39 -5.59 -19.62
CA ASN A 204 10.80 -5.87 -19.88
C ASN A 204 11.62 -5.35 -18.71
N VAL A 205 12.46 -6.22 -18.13
CA VAL A 205 13.34 -5.90 -17.00
C VAL A 205 14.78 -6.05 -17.47
N ASN A 206 15.54 -4.97 -17.41
CA ASN A 206 16.93 -4.98 -17.88
C ASN A 206 17.91 -5.67 -16.88
N THR A 207 17.46 -6.00 -15.67
CA THR A 207 18.24 -6.64 -14.60
C THR A 207 17.42 -7.69 -13.82
N PRO A 208 17.25 -8.91 -14.34
CA PRO A 208 16.38 -9.93 -13.73
C PRO A 208 16.85 -10.40 -12.33
N GLY A 209 18.13 -10.18 -11.98
CA GLY A 209 18.65 -10.50 -10.64
C GLY A 209 18.19 -9.57 -9.51
N ILE A 210 17.48 -8.48 -9.83
CA ILE A 210 17.00 -7.48 -8.86
C ILE A 210 15.49 -7.58 -8.68
N VAL A 211 14.75 -7.80 -9.78
CA VAL A 211 13.29 -7.83 -9.80
C VAL A 211 12.81 -8.98 -10.67
N ASN A 212 11.79 -9.69 -10.19
CA ASN A 212 10.97 -10.62 -10.96
C ASN A 212 9.55 -10.06 -11.06
N ILE A 213 8.88 -10.21 -12.21
CA ILE A 213 7.52 -9.72 -12.43
C ILE A 213 6.65 -10.88 -12.89
N ASP A 214 5.59 -11.16 -12.14
CA ASP A 214 4.65 -12.25 -12.40
C ASP A 214 3.22 -11.72 -12.33
N ASN A 215 2.45 -11.81 -13.42
CA ASN A 215 1.08 -11.30 -13.54
C ASN A 215 0.89 -9.85 -13.05
N GLY A 216 1.87 -8.97 -13.34
CA GLY A 216 1.85 -7.57 -12.91
C GLY A 216 2.33 -7.32 -11.47
N LEU A 217 2.60 -8.38 -10.70
CA LEU A 217 3.20 -8.29 -9.37
C LEU A 217 4.72 -8.21 -9.49
N ILE A 218 5.27 -7.06 -9.14
CA ILE A 218 6.71 -6.76 -9.17
C ILE A 218 7.31 -7.18 -7.82
N LYS A 219 8.17 -8.20 -7.82
CA LYS A 219 8.84 -8.75 -6.64
C LYS A 219 10.33 -8.41 -6.68
N THR A 220 10.85 -7.79 -5.63
CA THR A 220 12.30 -7.56 -5.48
C THR A 220 12.98 -8.81 -4.94
N VAL A 221 14.03 -9.28 -5.61
CA VAL A 221 14.76 -10.52 -5.26
C VAL A 221 16.25 -10.29 -4.94
N GLY A 222 16.76 -9.08 -5.18
CA GLY A 222 18.14 -8.74 -4.89
C GLY A 222 18.32 -7.23 -4.73
N GLU A 223 19.47 -6.84 -4.18
CA GLU A 223 19.82 -5.43 -4.01
C GLU A 223 20.33 -4.83 -5.31
N GLY A 224 19.77 -3.69 -5.72
CA GLY A 224 20.19 -3.01 -6.94
C GLY A 224 19.19 -2.01 -7.49
N THR A 225 19.37 -1.65 -8.76
CA THR A 225 18.42 -0.80 -9.48
C THR A 225 17.99 -1.52 -10.75
N ALA A 226 16.68 -1.75 -10.88
CA ALA A 226 16.07 -2.29 -12.09
C ALA A 226 15.39 -1.18 -12.88
N ASN A 227 15.64 -1.10 -14.18
CA ASN A 227 14.84 -0.32 -15.11
C ASN A 227 13.79 -1.23 -15.73
N ILE A 228 12.53 -0.83 -15.62
CA ILE A 228 11.37 -1.59 -16.08
C ILE A 228 10.70 -0.81 -17.20
N THR A 229 10.44 -1.49 -18.31
CA THR A 229 9.58 -0.98 -19.39
C THR A 229 8.28 -1.78 -19.39
N ALA A 230 7.20 -1.15 -18.94
CA ALA A 230 5.85 -1.68 -19.06
C ALA A 230 5.27 -1.28 -20.41
N ASN A 231 4.69 -2.22 -21.15
CA ASN A 231 4.11 -1.95 -22.45
C ASN A 231 2.79 -2.69 -22.68
N TYR A 232 1.95 -2.08 -23.51
CA TYR A 232 0.62 -2.57 -23.85
C TYR A 232 0.30 -2.18 -25.29
N THR A 233 -0.28 -3.12 -26.04
CA THR A 233 -0.85 -2.85 -27.37
C THR A 233 -2.34 -3.14 -27.29
N ASP A 234 -3.18 -2.16 -27.65
CA ASP A 234 -4.63 -2.37 -27.69
C ASP A 234 -5.08 -3.14 -28.93
N GLU A 235 -6.37 -3.47 -29.00
CA GLU A 235 -6.98 -4.22 -30.11
C GLU A 235 -6.89 -3.48 -31.46
N SER A 236 -6.71 -2.15 -31.44
CA SER A 236 -6.51 -1.34 -32.65
C SER A 236 -5.06 -1.34 -33.15
N GLY A 237 -4.15 -1.97 -32.41
CA GLY A 237 -2.72 -1.98 -32.70
C GLY A 237 -1.97 -0.75 -32.17
N LYS A 238 -2.62 0.12 -31.39
CA LYS A 238 -1.96 1.29 -30.79
C LYS A 238 -1.08 0.85 -29.63
N TYR A 239 0.17 1.28 -29.66
CA TYR A 239 1.21 0.90 -28.70
C TYR A 239 1.40 1.96 -27.61
N PHE A 240 1.47 1.51 -26.37
CA PHE A 240 1.73 2.31 -25.18
C PHE A 240 2.87 1.72 -24.40
N TYR A 241 3.67 2.58 -23.79
CA TYR A 241 4.71 2.16 -22.87
C TYR A 241 4.93 3.18 -21.77
N LYS A 242 5.49 2.71 -20.66
CA LYS A 242 6.02 3.53 -19.57
C LYS A 242 7.30 2.91 -19.02
N GLU A 243 8.28 3.77 -18.79
CA GLU A 243 9.52 3.39 -18.13
C GLU A 243 9.50 3.90 -16.68
N PHE A 244 10.02 3.09 -15.77
CA PHE A 244 10.22 3.45 -14.36
C PHE A 244 11.29 2.58 -13.74
N LYS A 245 11.73 2.94 -12.53
CA LYS A 245 12.82 2.27 -11.82
C LYS A 245 12.38 1.70 -10.49
N ILE A 246 12.97 0.56 -10.13
CA ILE A 246 12.89 0.00 -8.77
C ILE A 246 14.27 0.07 -8.14
N TYR A 247 14.37 0.79 -7.02
CA TYR A 247 15.55 0.84 -6.16
C TYR A 247 15.34 -0.15 -5.00
N SER A 248 15.90 -1.35 -5.15
CA SER A 248 15.77 -2.44 -4.17
C SER A 248 16.97 -2.45 -3.22
N ARG A 249 16.76 -2.43 -1.91
CA ARG A 249 17.82 -2.44 -0.89
C ARG A 249 17.45 -3.37 0.26
N PHE A 250 18.42 -4.05 0.88
CA PHE A 250 18.09 -4.88 2.05
C PHE A 250 17.68 -4.03 3.25
N PHE A 251 18.37 -2.91 3.50
CA PHE A 251 18.11 -2.06 4.66
C PHE A 251 17.87 -0.61 4.24
N LEU A 252 16.65 -0.14 4.49
CA LEU A 252 16.24 1.24 4.24
C LEU A 252 15.89 1.89 5.56
N PHE A 253 16.39 3.10 5.77
CA PHE A 253 16.23 3.85 7.01
C PHE A 253 15.12 4.90 6.95
N ASN A 254 14.31 4.92 5.89
CA ASN A 254 13.09 5.72 5.93
C ASN A 254 12.10 5.06 6.87
N SER A 255 11.45 5.86 7.72
CA SER A 255 10.52 5.42 8.77
C SER A 255 9.46 4.45 8.28
N LYS A 256 9.00 4.56 7.03
CA LYS A 256 8.00 3.62 6.45
C LYS A 256 8.50 2.17 6.28
N PHE A 257 9.81 1.94 6.34
CA PHE A 257 10.44 0.63 6.21
C PHE A 257 10.92 0.06 7.55
N ILE A 258 10.75 0.82 8.64
CA ILE A 258 11.10 0.41 9.99
C ILE A 258 9.82 0.06 10.73
N ASP A 259 9.67 -1.22 11.05
CA ASP A 259 8.61 -1.68 11.94
C ASP A 259 9.01 -1.39 13.39
N CYS A 260 8.32 -0.45 14.02
CA CYS A 260 8.54 -0.05 15.41
C CYS A 260 7.75 -0.91 16.42
N ASN A 261 6.93 -1.85 15.94
CA ASN A 261 5.99 -2.63 16.74
C ASN A 261 6.21 -4.15 16.61
N ILE A 262 7.42 -4.57 16.26
CA ILE A 262 7.78 -6.00 16.24
C ILE A 262 7.54 -6.61 17.63
N PHE A 263 7.97 -5.93 18.70
CA PHE A 263 7.60 -6.26 20.08
C PHE A 263 7.72 -5.05 21.00
N SER A 264 6.78 -4.88 21.94
CA SER A 264 6.77 -3.79 22.93
C SER A 264 7.02 -2.41 22.30
N ASN A 265 6.02 -1.92 21.54
CA ASN A 265 5.97 -0.66 20.78
C ASN A 265 7.07 0.35 21.12
N GLY A 266 7.90 0.72 20.14
CA GLY A 266 8.91 1.77 20.25
C GLY A 266 8.69 2.92 19.29
N THR A 267 9.69 3.81 19.19
CA THR A 267 9.72 4.91 18.20
C THR A 267 11.04 4.95 17.44
N TYR A 268 11.03 5.57 16.26
CA TYR A 268 12.20 5.69 15.38
C TYR A 268 12.36 7.13 14.88
N ASP A 269 13.55 7.70 15.08
CA ASP A 269 13.94 8.98 14.48
C ASP A 269 14.70 8.73 13.18
N GLU A 270 14.06 9.05 12.05
CA GLU A 270 14.64 8.89 10.71
C GLU A 270 15.82 9.84 10.44
N GLN A 271 15.80 11.05 10.99
CA GLN A 271 16.84 12.05 10.75
C GLN A 271 18.15 11.66 11.44
N SER A 272 18.04 11.21 12.70
CA SER A 272 19.19 10.76 13.47
C SER A 272 19.45 9.25 13.33
N ARG A 273 18.59 8.47 12.66
CA ARG A 273 18.64 7.00 12.61
C ARG A 273 18.73 6.39 14.02
N THR A 274 17.97 6.95 14.94
CA THR A 274 17.94 6.51 16.34
C THR A 274 16.74 5.62 16.54
N PHE A 275 17.00 4.41 17.00
CA PHE A 275 15.98 3.43 17.38
C PHE A 275 15.73 3.57 18.88
N HIS A 276 14.46 3.72 19.25
CA HIS A 276 13.99 3.75 20.64
C HIS A 276 13.08 2.53 20.88
N PRO A 277 13.64 1.31 21.04
CA PRO A 277 12.82 0.15 21.37
C PRO A 277 12.09 0.39 22.71
N GLY A 278 10.85 -0.07 22.83
CA GLY A 278 10.17 -0.08 24.12
C GLY A 278 10.85 -1.02 25.10
N GLN A 279 10.31 -1.11 26.32
CA GLN A 279 10.89 -1.99 27.34
C GLN A 279 10.89 -3.44 26.88
N TRP A 280 12.07 -4.05 26.83
CA TRP A 280 12.31 -5.39 26.25
C TRP A 280 11.89 -5.51 24.78
N GLY A 281 11.81 -4.39 24.07
CA GLY A 281 11.21 -4.27 22.74
C GLY A 281 12.11 -4.61 21.57
N GLN A 282 11.49 -4.84 20.42
CA GLN A 282 12.13 -5.10 19.13
C GLN A 282 11.58 -4.15 18.07
N MET A 283 12.46 -3.69 17.20
CA MET A 283 12.11 -2.92 16.00
C MET A 283 13.13 -3.12 14.90
N GLY A 284 12.73 -2.98 13.64
CA GLY A 284 13.64 -3.24 12.51
C GLY A 284 12.94 -3.47 11.19
N TRP A 285 13.45 -4.43 10.42
CA TRP A 285 13.04 -4.66 9.03
C TRP A 285 12.30 -5.99 8.88
N HIS A 286 11.23 -5.96 8.10
CA HIS A 286 10.48 -7.13 7.65
C HIS A 286 10.72 -7.42 6.17
N PHE A 287 10.97 -8.68 5.86
CA PHE A 287 11.14 -9.22 4.52
C PHE A 287 10.01 -10.20 4.22
N ASN A 288 8.91 -9.70 3.65
CA ASN A 288 7.64 -10.42 3.52
C ASN A 288 7.73 -11.77 2.79
N TYR A 289 8.69 -11.92 1.87
CA TYR A 289 8.88 -13.14 1.08
C TYR A 289 10.16 -13.90 1.44
N GLY A 290 10.85 -13.52 2.52
CA GLY A 290 12.14 -14.10 2.90
C GLY A 290 13.28 -13.58 2.03
N ALA A 291 14.18 -12.80 2.62
CA ALA A 291 15.36 -12.29 1.97
C ALA A 291 16.44 -13.38 1.87
N ASP A 292 17.07 -13.48 0.69
CA ASP A 292 18.16 -14.42 0.44
C ASP A 292 19.50 -13.73 0.73
N PHE A 293 20.20 -14.20 1.76
CA PHE A 293 21.52 -13.71 2.17
C PHE A 293 22.67 -14.58 1.64
N SER A 294 22.39 -15.67 0.90
CA SER A 294 23.37 -16.69 0.50
C SER A 294 24.57 -16.17 -0.30
N LYS A 295 24.41 -15.02 -0.98
CA LYS A 295 25.46 -14.39 -1.80
C LYS A 295 26.46 -13.57 -0.97
N TYR A 296 26.23 -13.43 0.33
CA TYR A 296 26.99 -12.55 1.21
C TYR A 296 27.67 -13.33 2.33
N HIS A 297 28.90 -12.95 2.65
CA HIS A 297 29.66 -13.50 3.76
C HIS A 297 29.29 -12.82 5.08
N TYR A 298 28.98 -11.52 5.05
CA TYR A 298 28.75 -10.74 6.26
C TYR A 298 27.47 -9.90 6.18
N LEU A 299 26.71 -9.88 7.27
CA LEU A 299 25.81 -8.79 7.63
C LEU A 299 26.54 -7.90 8.62
N VAL A 300 26.56 -6.59 8.37
CA VAL A 300 27.30 -5.64 9.20
C VAL A 300 26.34 -4.56 9.69
N LEU A 301 26.15 -4.49 11.01
CA LEU A 301 25.51 -3.36 11.67
C LEU A 301 26.60 -2.41 12.19
N ARG A 302 26.47 -1.12 11.86
CA ARG A 302 27.36 -0.06 12.36
C ARG A 302 26.58 0.91 13.22
N LEU A 303 27.05 1.14 14.44
CA LEU A 303 26.50 2.13 15.35
C LEU A 303 27.31 3.42 15.27
N LYS A 304 26.65 4.55 15.52
CA LYS A 304 27.33 5.86 15.66
C LYS A 304 28.16 5.92 16.94
N GLN A 305 27.69 5.21 17.97
CA GLN A 305 28.31 5.11 19.27
C GLN A 305 27.93 3.78 19.93
N PRO A 306 28.71 3.30 20.91
CA PRO A 306 28.31 2.13 21.71
C PRO A 306 26.96 2.37 22.40
N GLN A 307 26.11 1.35 22.38
CA GLN A 307 24.82 1.38 23.07
C GLN A 307 24.98 1.24 24.60
N ASN A 308 24.01 1.70 25.37
CA ASN A 308 23.95 1.59 26.84
C ASN A 308 22.67 0.89 27.36
N CYS A 309 22.00 0.15 26.49
CA CYS A 309 20.65 -0.39 26.67
C CYS A 309 20.56 -1.92 26.44
N SER A 310 21.68 -2.62 26.69
CA SER A 310 21.85 -4.06 26.43
C SER A 310 21.41 -4.48 25.02
N GLY A 311 21.68 -3.64 24.02
CA GLY A 311 21.24 -3.84 22.65
C GLY A 311 21.68 -5.17 22.04
N MET A 312 20.79 -5.83 21.31
CA MET A 312 21.05 -7.06 20.57
C MET A 312 20.58 -6.95 19.12
N LEU A 313 21.34 -7.50 18.18
CA LEU A 313 20.89 -7.74 16.81
C LEU A 313 20.31 -9.16 16.74
N MET A 314 19.08 -9.27 16.27
CA MET A 314 18.35 -10.53 16.17
C MET A 314 17.90 -10.78 14.73
N ILE A 315 18.01 -12.02 14.25
CA ILE A 315 17.73 -12.43 12.87
C ILE A 315 16.84 -13.67 12.90
N PHE A 316 15.71 -13.63 12.21
CA PHE A 316 14.71 -14.71 12.23
C PHE A 316 14.50 -15.30 10.83
N PRO A 317 14.64 -16.63 10.67
CA PRO A 317 14.37 -17.30 9.40
C PRO A 317 12.88 -17.60 9.16
N GLN A 318 11.99 -17.04 9.97
CA GLN A 318 10.54 -17.15 9.85
C GLN A 318 9.87 -15.81 10.13
N ASN A 319 8.66 -15.63 9.61
CA ASN A 319 7.86 -14.42 9.84
C ASN A 319 7.20 -14.40 11.23
N SER A 320 7.99 -14.69 12.27
CA SER A 320 7.58 -14.70 13.68
C SER A 320 8.81 -14.55 14.56
N ILE A 321 8.73 -13.68 15.56
CA ILE A 321 9.74 -13.54 16.61
C ILE A 321 9.67 -14.64 17.68
N GLN A 322 8.66 -15.52 17.59
CA GLN A 322 8.57 -16.70 18.43
C GLN A 322 9.33 -17.84 17.74
N GLY A 323 10.25 -18.49 18.45
CA GLY A 323 10.97 -19.68 17.99
C GLY A 323 12.42 -19.45 17.61
N ASP A 324 12.80 -19.86 16.41
CA ASP A 324 14.17 -19.93 15.89
C ASP A 324 14.75 -18.53 15.64
N SER A 325 15.96 -18.23 16.12
CA SER A 325 16.60 -16.93 15.91
C SER A 325 18.12 -17.05 15.94
N TYR A 326 18.82 -16.10 15.33
CA TYR A 326 20.23 -15.84 15.63
C TYR A 326 20.32 -14.52 16.37
N ASP A 327 20.98 -14.53 17.53
CA ASP A 327 21.04 -13.40 18.43
C ASP A 327 22.51 -13.06 18.74
N ILE A 328 22.88 -11.79 18.60
CA ILE A 328 24.21 -11.31 18.98
C ILE A 328 24.11 -10.03 19.81
N ALA A 329 24.76 -10.04 20.99
CA ALA A 329 24.87 -8.85 21.82
C ALA A 329 25.79 -7.82 21.17
N MET A 330 25.33 -6.56 21.08
CA MET A 330 26.13 -5.48 20.51
C MET A 330 27.32 -5.12 21.42
N GLY A 331 27.12 -5.23 22.74
CA GLY A 331 28.14 -4.91 23.74
C GLY A 331 28.61 -3.46 23.62
N ASN A 332 29.91 -3.23 23.84
CA ASN A 332 30.52 -1.90 23.76
C ASN A 332 31.08 -1.59 22.35
N ASN A 333 30.62 -2.30 21.32
CA ASN A 333 31.15 -2.19 19.96
C ASN A 333 30.34 -1.19 19.12
N THR A 334 31.00 -0.60 18.12
CA THR A 334 30.34 0.21 17.07
C THR A 334 30.24 -0.50 15.73
N ILE A 335 30.86 -1.67 15.58
CA ILE A 335 30.75 -2.54 14.42
C ILE A 335 30.37 -3.93 14.93
N ILE A 336 29.24 -4.43 14.46
CA ILE A 336 28.69 -5.73 14.82
C ILE A 336 28.61 -6.55 13.52
N PRO A 337 29.66 -7.32 13.18
CA PRO A 337 29.64 -8.21 12.03
C PRO A 337 29.02 -9.55 12.41
N VAL A 338 28.16 -10.06 11.54
CA VAL A 338 27.64 -11.43 11.58
C VAL A 338 28.22 -12.17 10.38
N ASP A 339 29.06 -13.17 10.63
CA ASP A 339 29.54 -14.08 9.59
C ASP A 339 28.43 -15.06 9.21
N LEU A 340 27.78 -14.78 8.08
CA LEU A 340 26.62 -15.51 7.59
C LEU A 340 26.96 -16.96 7.21
N THR A 341 28.23 -17.27 6.95
CA THR A 341 28.68 -18.62 6.57
C THR A 341 28.79 -19.57 7.76
N THR A 342 28.90 -19.02 8.97
CA THR A 342 29.06 -19.77 10.22
C THR A 342 27.96 -19.49 11.24
N ALA A 343 27.27 -18.35 11.16
CA ALA A 343 26.17 -17.99 12.05
C ALA A 343 25.02 -18.98 11.90
N THR A 344 24.74 -19.70 12.98
CA THR A 344 23.62 -20.62 13.08
C THR A 344 22.57 -20.11 14.05
N THR A 345 21.31 -20.25 13.68
CA THR A 345 20.19 -19.95 14.58
C THR A 345 20.18 -20.90 15.79
N THR A 346 19.31 -20.64 16.76
CA THR A 346 19.13 -21.45 17.97
C THR A 346 18.81 -22.91 17.67
N ASN A 347 18.18 -23.21 16.52
CA ASN A 347 17.97 -24.58 16.05
C ASN A 347 19.07 -25.12 15.11
N GLY A 348 20.19 -24.42 14.96
CA GLY A 348 21.36 -24.90 14.22
C GLY A 348 21.32 -24.68 12.70
N LYS A 349 20.38 -23.89 12.18
CA LYS A 349 20.33 -23.57 10.74
C LYS A 349 21.28 -22.42 10.41
N LYS A 350 22.09 -22.56 9.37
CA LYS A 350 22.96 -21.47 8.93
C LYS A 350 22.18 -20.37 8.24
N LEU A 351 22.47 -19.12 8.57
CA LEU A 351 21.76 -17.96 8.04
C LEU A 351 21.91 -17.76 6.52
N ASN A 352 23.01 -18.21 5.92
CA ASN A 352 23.20 -18.15 4.47
C ASN A 352 22.51 -19.29 3.69
N GLU A 353 21.91 -20.26 4.38
CA GLU A 353 21.21 -21.42 3.78
C GLU A 353 19.69 -21.35 3.97
N VAL A 354 19.18 -20.28 4.60
CA VAL A 354 17.75 -20.08 4.89
C VAL A 354 17.27 -18.69 4.49
N PRO A 355 15.99 -18.53 4.14
CA PRO A 355 15.41 -17.20 3.97
C PRO A 355 15.37 -16.45 5.30
N VAL A 356 15.65 -15.15 5.28
CA VAL A 356 15.56 -14.25 6.45
C VAL A 356 14.31 -13.39 6.35
N TYR A 357 13.42 -13.46 7.34
CA TYR A 357 12.15 -12.72 7.32
C TYR A 357 12.16 -11.48 8.21
N ILE A 358 12.93 -11.50 9.30
CA ILE A 358 12.99 -10.38 10.26
C ILE A 358 14.45 -10.15 10.64
N VAL A 359 14.87 -8.89 10.61
CA VAL A 359 16.11 -8.43 11.25
C VAL A 359 15.73 -7.31 12.19
N SER A 360 15.90 -7.52 13.50
CA SER A 360 15.46 -6.59 14.53
C SER A 360 16.60 -6.17 15.46
N LEU A 361 16.45 -4.98 16.00
CA LEU A 361 17.25 -4.43 17.08
C LEU A 361 16.42 -4.52 18.35
N TRP A 362 16.91 -5.27 19.32
CA TRP A 362 16.30 -5.45 20.63
C TRP A 362 17.02 -4.62 21.69
N SER A 363 16.30 -4.17 22.70
CA SER A 363 16.86 -3.49 23.88
C SER A 363 16.07 -3.80 25.15
N ASN A 364 16.71 -3.64 26.32
CA ASN A 364 16.02 -3.60 27.61
C ASN A 364 15.12 -2.35 27.80
N GLY A 365 15.20 -1.36 26.90
CA GLY A 365 14.42 -0.11 26.93
C GLY A 365 15.01 1.00 27.81
N SER A 366 16.24 0.86 28.31
CA SER A 366 16.89 1.89 29.16
C SER A 366 17.63 2.96 28.36
N GLY A 367 17.61 2.90 27.03
CA GLY A 367 18.33 3.83 26.16
C GLY A 367 18.18 3.47 24.69
N ASP A 368 18.98 4.15 23.86
CA ASP A 368 18.79 4.19 22.42
C ASP A 368 19.84 3.39 21.66
N ILE A 369 19.51 3.03 20.42
CA ILE A 369 20.45 2.41 19.48
C ILE A 369 20.62 3.35 18.29
N ASP A 370 21.74 4.07 18.26
CA ASP A 370 22.08 5.02 17.19
C ASP A 370 22.77 4.31 16.03
N VAL A 371 22.03 4.06 14.95
CA VAL A 371 22.55 3.31 13.81
C VAL A 371 23.19 4.25 12.79
N SER A 372 24.45 3.98 12.46
CA SER A 372 25.12 4.63 11.34
C SER A 372 24.70 4.00 10.03
N ASP A 373 24.78 2.67 9.92
CA ASP A 373 24.47 1.95 8.68
C ASP A 373 24.23 0.45 8.93
N MET A 374 23.60 -0.22 7.97
CA MET A 374 23.47 -1.67 7.97
C MET A 374 23.45 -2.21 6.53
N TYR A 375 24.27 -3.22 6.26
CA TYR A 375 24.44 -3.74 4.89
C TYR A 375 25.00 -5.15 4.87
N LEU A 376 24.87 -5.80 3.71
CA LEU A 376 25.53 -7.06 3.41
C LEU A 376 26.83 -6.81 2.63
N THR A 377 27.87 -7.58 2.92
CA THR A 377 29.18 -7.44 2.25
C THR A 377 29.95 -8.75 2.17
N ASN A 378 30.85 -8.82 1.20
CA ASN A 378 31.85 -9.89 1.05
C ASN A 378 33.25 -9.44 1.44
N ASN A 379 33.42 -8.17 1.81
CA ASN A 379 34.72 -7.64 2.20
C ASN A 379 35.07 -8.11 3.61
N ALA A 380 36.24 -8.74 3.75
CA ALA A 380 36.73 -9.25 5.03
C ALA A 380 37.03 -8.15 6.07
N ASP A 381 37.19 -6.90 5.63
CA ASP A 381 37.33 -5.72 6.49
C ASP A 381 35.98 -5.11 6.93
N TYR A 382 34.88 -5.79 6.59
CA TYR A 382 33.49 -5.37 6.85
C TYR A 382 33.10 -4.05 6.19
N SER A 383 33.89 -3.52 5.25
CA SER A 383 33.50 -2.33 4.49
C SER A 383 32.28 -2.63 3.60
N PRO A 384 31.42 -1.64 3.31
CA PRO A 384 30.33 -1.83 2.37
C PRO A 384 30.87 -2.25 1.00
N SER A 385 30.18 -3.18 0.33
CA SER A 385 30.48 -3.49 -1.07
C SER A 385 30.34 -2.22 -1.89
N THR A 386 31.39 -1.76 -2.57
CA THR A 386 31.36 -0.53 -3.38
C THR A 386 30.58 -0.68 -4.70
N GLY A 387 29.84 -1.77 -4.86
CA GLY A 387 28.96 -2.06 -5.98
C GLY A 387 27.58 -1.44 -5.84
N ILE A 388 27.53 -0.10 -5.85
CA ILE A 388 26.52 0.79 -6.45
C ILE A 388 26.81 2.17 -5.85
N THR A 389 27.60 2.95 -6.57
CA THR A 389 27.68 4.41 -6.42
C THR A 389 26.28 4.99 -6.25
N ASN A 390 26.17 5.94 -5.32
CA ASN A 390 25.07 6.92 -5.26
C ASN A 390 24.54 7.23 -6.66
N ILE A 391 23.21 7.26 -6.80
CA ILE A 391 22.53 7.76 -7.99
C ILE A 391 23.13 9.13 -8.32
N LYS A 392 23.99 9.19 -9.33
CA LYS A 392 24.14 10.42 -10.11
C LYS A 392 22.75 10.67 -10.68
N LYS A 393 22.18 11.84 -10.35
CA LYS A 393 20.96 12.39 -10.95
C LYS A 393 20.92 12.02 -12.44
N GLY A 394 19.75 11.58 -12.90
CA GLY A 394 19.49 11.04 -14.23
C GLY A 394 20.27 11.75 -15.35
N ASN A 395 20.79 10.92 -16.25
CA ASN A 395 21.57 11.21 -17.44
C ASN A 395 21.41 12.66 -17.96
N THR A 396 22.36 13.53 -17.61
CA THR A 396 22.34 14.95 -18.02
C THR A 396 22.78 15.15 -19.48
N LEU A 397 22.96 14.10 -20.28
CA LEU A 397 23.52 14.21 -21.64
C LEU A 397 22.48 14.64 -22.68
N TYR A 398 21.19 14.31 -22.48
CA TYR A 398 20.11 14.62 -23.41
C TYR A 398 18.87 15.15 -22.70
N THR A 399 18.10 16.00 -23.38
CA THR A 399 16.87 16.62 -22.88
C THR A 399 15.84 16.78 -23.99
N ASP A 400 14.58 16.94 -23.61
CA ASP A 400 13.50 17.32 -24.52
C ASP A 400 13.25 18.83 -24.39
N VAL A 401 12.89 19.47 -25.50
CA VAL A 401 12.58 20.90 -25.57
C VAL A 401 11.10 21.07 -25.79
N TYR A 402 10.46 21.88 -24.95
CA TYR A 402 9.06 22.22 -25.04
C TYR A 402 8.89 23.71 -25.30
N ASN A 403 7.83 24.10 -26.00
CA ASN A 403 7.42 25.52 -26.03
C ASN A 403 6.68 25.89 -24.72
N ILE A 404 6.33 27.17 -24.57
CA ILE A 404 5.63 27.66 -23.36
C ILE A 404 4.23 27.06 -23.15
N TYR A 405 3.67 26.41 -24.18
CA TYR A 405 2.38 25.72 -24.11
C TYR A 405 2.53 24.24 -23.74
N GLY A 406 3.75 23.78 -23.41
CA GLY A 406 4.01 22.38 -23.05
C GLY A 406 4.06 21.42 -24.24
N ILE A 407 4.09 21.94 -25.47
CA ILE A 407 4.21 21.11 -26.68
C ILE A 407 5.69 20.80 -26.90
N ARG A 408 6.02 19.51 -26.99
CA ARG A 408 7.38 19.05 -27.30
C ARG A 408 7.73 19.43 -28.73
N VAL A 409 8.72 20.29 -28.90
CA VAL A 409 9.18 20.76 -30.21
C VAL A 409 10.41 20.01 -30.70
N ARG A 410 11.21 19.44 -29.79
CA ARG A 410 12.34 18.55 -30.10
C ARG A 410 12.53 17.54 -28.97
N SER A 411 12.93 16.32 -29.32
CA SER A 411 13.25 15.27 -28.36
C SER A 411 14.71 14.87 -28.46
N HIS A 412 15.28 14.41 -27.35
CA HIS A 412 16.60 13.77 -27.29
C HIS A 412 17.74 14.66 -27.82
N VAL A 413 17.69 15.97 -27.53
CA VAL A 413 18.75 16.91 -27.91
C VAL A 413 19.83 16.96 -26.84
N SER A 414 21.09 17.16 -27.24
CA SER A 414 22.18 17.26 -26.27
C SER A 414 21.93 18.39 -25.27
N SER A 415 22.00 18.09 -23.97
CA SER A 415 21.84 19.08 -22.90
C SER A 415 22.94 20.15 -22.86
N ASN A 416 24.07 19.93 -23.55
CA ASN A 416 25.15 20.91 -23.68
C ASN A 416 24.80 21.99 -24.72
N SER A 417 23.84 21.75 -25.60
CA SER A 417 23.46 22.66 -26.68
C SER A 417 21.98 22.53 -27.05
N PRO A 418 21.04 22.58 -26.08
CA PRO A 418 19.66 22.22 -26.31
C PRO A 418 18.90 23.27 -27.13
N THR A 419 19.48 24.46 -27.32
CA THR A 419 18.90 25.58 -28.06
C THR A 419 19.39 25.70 -29.51
N VAL A 420 20.40 24.92 -29.92
CA VAL A 420 21.01 25.04 -31.26
C VAL A 420 20.02 24.66 -32.35
N GLY A 421 19.73 25.59 -33.26
CA GLY A 421 18.77 25.39 -34.35
C GLY A 421 17.30 25.67 -33.99
N LEU A 422 17.02 26.16 -32.77
CA LEU A 422 15.68 26.65 -32.43
C LEU A 422 15.46 28.08 -32.97
N PRO A 423 14.24 28.42 -33.43
CA PRO A 423 13.85 29.81 -33.69
C PRO A 423 13.95 30.70 -32.44
N LYS A 424 13.95 32.03 -32.63
CA LYS A 424 13.90 32.99 -31.50
C LYS A 424 12.61 32.80 -30.71
N GLY A 425 12.72 32.68 -29.38
CA GLY A 425 11.56 32.38 -28.53
C GLY A 425 11.91 31.97 -27.10
N ILE A 426 10.89 31.57 -26.33
CA ILE A 426 11.03 31.06 -24.96
C ILE A 426 10.66 29.57 -24.96
N TYR A 427 11.51 28.74 -24.37
CA TYR A 427 11.37 27.30 -24.31
C TYR A 427 11.50 26.79 -22.88
N ILE A 428 10.90 25.63 -22.60
CA ILE A 428 11.05 24.90 -21.34
C ILE A 428 11.99 23.72 -21.61
N ILE A 429 13.15 23.73 -20.96
CA ILE A 429 14.22 22.74 -21.14
C ILE A 429 14.70 22.33 -19.74
N ASN A 430 14.72 21.02 -19.44
CA ASN A 430 15.07 20.50 -18.11
C ASN A 430 14.34 21.22 -16.96
N GLY A 431 13.04 21.51 -17.14
CA GLY A 431 12.21 22.19 -16.14
C GLY A 431 12.52 23.67 -15.92
N LYS A 432 13.35 24.31 -16.76
CA LYS A 432 13.67 25.74 -16.70
C LYS A 432 13.22 26.47 -17.97
N LYS A 433 12.80 27.73 -17.82
CA LYS A 433 12.52 28.63 -18.95
C LYS A 433 13.82 29.20 -19.50
N LEU A 434 14.06 29.04 -20.80
CA LEU A 434 15.25 29.53 -21.51
C LEU A 434 14.81 30.37 -22.71
N SER A 435 15.46 31.52 -22.91
CA SER A 435 15.22 32.39 -24.06
C SER A 435 16.30 32.17 -25.12
N VAL A 436 15.87 31.90 -26.35
CA VAL A 436 16.71 31.87 -27.55
C VAL A 436 16.56 33.23 -28.25
N ARG A 437 17.66 33.96 -28.39
CA ARG A 437 17.71 35.35 -28.88
C ARG A 437 18.25 35.49 -30.30
#